data_AF-A0A523AV41-F1
#
_entry.id   AF-A0A523AV41-F1
#
_cell.length_a   1.000
_cell.length_b   1.000
_cell.length_c   1.000
_cell.angle_alpha   90.00
_cell.angle_beta   90.00
_cell.angle_gamma   90.00
#
_symmetry.space_group_name_H-M   'P 1'
#
loop_
_entity.id
_entity.type
_entity.pdbx_description
1 polymer ?
#
loop_
_entity_poly.entity_id
_entity_poly.type
_entity_poly.pdbx_seq_one_letter_code
_entity_poly.pdbx_strand_id
1 'polypeptide(L)'
;IDPDTFNLRSQGRWITVYIELPHGYDLESVDVGTIRLEGVSAEPHPIELGDHDGDGVPDLMVKFDRSAVQSLLEPGEKELTVTGNWHAVLFKGSDVIRVIELDKDGKKVPLGRSGEHPGQSGQGSSRGEKRKPKAH
;
A
#
# COMPACT_ATOMS: atom_id res chain seq x y z
N ILE A 1 3.40 1.27 3.61
CA ILE A 1 2.41 0.94 2.57
C ILE A 1 2.20 2.20 1.77
N ASP A 2 2.52 2.19 0.49
CA ASP A 2 2.50 3.38 -0.34
C ASP A 2 1.29 3.39 -1.29
N PRO A 3 0.47 4.45 -1.28
CA PRO A 3 0.71 5.75 -0.64
C PRO A 3 0.16 5.89 0.81
N ASP A 4 0.80 6.75 1.61
CA ASP A 4 0.30 7.18 2.94
C ASP A 4 -1.02 7.94 2.89
N THR A 5 -1.30 8.64 1.77
CA THR A 5 -2.60 9.26 1.53
C THR A 5 -3.25 8.63 0.31
N PHE A 6 -4.39 7.96 0.55
CA PHE A 6 -5.13 7.26 -0.47
C PHE A 6 -6.38 8.06 -0.86
N ASN A 7 -6.35 8.70 -2.03
CA ASN A 7 -7.56 9.33 -2.57
C ASN A 7 -8.39 8.30 -3.36
N LEU A 8 -9.63 8.07 -2.93
CA LEU A 8 -10.61 7.16 -3.57
C LEU A 8 -10.98 7.60 -5.00
N ARG A 9 -10.77 8.86 -5.37
CA ARG A 9 -11.02 9.36 -6.74
C ARG A 9 -9.83 9.15 -7.69
N SER A 10 -8.64 8.83 -7.17
CA SER A 10 -7.43 8.68 -7.97
C SER A 10 -7.42 7.37 -8.75
N GLN A 11 -7.11 7.46 -10.04
CA GLN A 11 -7.07 6.33 -10.99
C GLN A 11 -5.68 5.67 -11.06
N GLY A 12 -4.95 5.65 -9.94
CA GLY A 12 -3.68 4.95 -9.87
C GLY A 12 -3.86 3.45 -10.13
N ARG A 13 -2.85 2.77 -10.64
CA ARG A 13 -2.95 1.32 -10.89
C ARG A 13 -2.61 0.49 -9.67
N TRP A 14 -1.62 0.93 -8.90
CA TRP A 14 -0.97 0.10 -7.88
C TRP A 14 -1.01 0.72 -6.50
N ILE A 15 -1.08 -0.15 -5.50
CA ILE A 15 -0.54 0.06 -4.17
C ILE A 15 0.79 -0.68 -4.10
N THR A 16 1.81 -0.04 -3.54
CA THR A 16 3.13 -0.67 -3.34
C THR A 16 3.32 -0.95 -1.86
N VAL A 17 3.74 -2.17 -1.52
CA VAL A 17 4.07 -2.55 -0.14
C VAL A 17 5.52 -3.00 -0.11
N TYR A 18 6.26 -2.48 0.86
CA TYR A 18 7.60 -2.91 1.19
C TYR A 18 7.52 -3.73 2.48
N ILE A 19 8.00 -4.95 2.43
CA ILE A 19 7.97 -5.92 3.53
C ILE A 19 9.41 -6.17 3.97
N GLU A 20 9.70 -5.84 5.22
CA GLU A 20 10.97 -6.11 5.88
C GLU A 20 10.74 -7.22 6.92
N LEU A 21 11.52 -8.29 6.85
CA LEU A 21 11.56 -9.30 7.90
C LEU A 21 12.66 -8.94 8.92
N PRO A 22 12.57 -9.43 10.17
CA PRO A 22 13.63 -9.23 11.15
C PRO A 22 15.01 -9.65 10.62
N HIS A 23 16.06 -8.98 11.10
CA HIS A 23 17.43 -9.28 10.68
C HIS A 23 17.77 -10.77 10.85
N GLY A 24 18.33 -11.37 9.79
CA GLY A 24 18.70 -12.79 9.75
C GLY A 24 17.65 -13.70 9.10
N TYR A 25 16.48 -13.17 8.74
CA TYR A 25 15.51 -13.86 7.90
C TYR A 25 15.76 -13.54 6.43
N ASP A 26 15.72 -14.57 5.59
CA ASP A 26 15.91 -14.44 4.14
C ASP A 26 14.57 -14.15 3.44
N LEU A 27 14.53 -13.07 2.66
CA LEU A 27 13.37 -12.67 1.86
C LEU A 27 13.18 -13.50 0.59
N GLU A 28 14.23 -14.14 0.06
CA GLU A 28 14.12 -15.02 -1.12
C GLU A 28 13.21 -16.23 -0.84
N SER A 29 13.08 -16.59 0.44
CA SER A 29 12.25 -17.69 0.92
C SER A 29 10.79 -17.31 1.24
N VAL A 30 10.40 -16.04 1.02
CA VAL A 30 9.00 -15.61 1.15
C VAL A 30 8.17 -16.13 -0.02
N ASP A 31 7.06 -16.80 0.28
CA ASP A 31 6.11 -17.22 -0.75
C ASP A 31 5.21 -16.03 -1.14
N VAL A 32 5.59 -15.33 -2.21
CA VAL A 32 4.87 -14.15 -2.71
C VAL A 32 3.41 -14.46 -3.04
N GLY A 33 3.10 -15.70 -3.47
CA GLY A 33 1.74 -16.13 -3.77
C GLY A 33 0.82 -16.17 -2.55
N THR A 34 1.38 -16.16 -1.35
CA THR A 34 0.65 -16.12 -0.07
C THR A 34 0.44 -14.72 0.47
N ILE A 35 1.10 -13.70 -0.09
CA ILE A 35 1.04 -12.35 0.45
C ILE A 35 -0.34 -11.73 0.21
N ARG A 36 -0.94 -11.20 1.26
CA ARG A 36 -2.25 -10.54 1.23
C ARG A 36 -2.20 -9.17 1.89
N LEU A 37 -2.85 -8.18 1.29
CA LEU A 37 -3.12 -6.86 1.88
C LEU A 37 -4.63 -6.74 2.09
N GLU A 38 -5.10 -6.72 3.34
CA GLU A 38 -6.54 -6.77 3.65
C GLU A 38 -7.27 -7.92 2.92
N GLY A 39 -6.59 -9.06 2.74
CA GLY A 39 -7.11 -10.21 1.99
C GLY A 39 -6.97 -10.14 0.46
N VAL A 40 -6.55 -9.01 -0.11
CA VAL A 40 -6.25 -8.88 -1.55
C VAL A 40 -4.91 -9.51 -1.87
N SER A 41 -4.83 -10.33 -2.92
CA SER A 41 -3.58 -11.00 -3.31
C SER A 41 -2.56 -10.04 -3.91
N ALA A 42 -1.28 -10.24 -3.57
CA ALA A 42 -0.19 -9.57 -4.26
C ALA A 42 -0.14 -10.01 -5.73
N GLU A 43 0.26 -9.08 -6.59
CA GLU A 43 0.58 -9.37 -7.98
C GLU A 43 1.86 -10.21 -8.04
N PRO A 44 1.92 -11.22 -8.93
CA PRO A 44 3.11 -12.04 -9.08
C PRO A 44 4.30 -11.25 -9.64
N HIS A 45 4.06 -10.14 -10.34
CA HIS A 45 5.09 -9.23 -10.84
C HIS A 45 4.54 -7.79 -10.96
N PRO A 46 5.41 -6.77 -10.85
CA PRO A 46 6.84 -6.84 -10.51
C PRO A 46 7.08 -7.12 -9.02
N ILE A 47 8.21 -7.77 -8.75
CA ILE A 47 8.76 -7.99 -7.41
C ILE A 47 10.20 -7.47 -7.42
N GLU A 48 10.63 -6.80 -6.35
CA GLU A 48 11.99 -6.26 -6.23
C GLU A 48 12.50 -6.45 -4.81
N LEU A 49 13.77 -6.82 -4.69
CA LEU A 49 14.50 -6.84 -3.42
C LEU A 49 15.46 -5.65 -3.37
N GLY A 50 15.39 -4.86 -2.31
CA GLY A 50 16.29 -3.72 -2.12
C GLY A 50 16.08 -3.03 -0.78
N ASP A 51 17.09 -2.35 -0.28
CA ASP A 51 17.02 -1.56 0.96
C ASP A 51 16.34 -0.21 0.67
N HIS A 52 15.03 -0.12 0.93
CA HIS A 52 14.20 1.00 0.51
C HIS A 52 14.29 2.21 1.45
N ASP A 53 14.70 2.02 2.71
CA ASP A 53 14.87 3.10 3.69
C ASP A 53 16.31 3.34 4.13
N GLY A 54 17.27 2.52 3.70
CA GLY A 54 18.69 2.73 3.91
C GLY A 54 19.20 2.23 5.26
N ASP A 55 18.52 1.27 5.89
CA ASP A 55 18.90 0.73 7.20
C ASP A 55 19.84 -0.50 7.11
N GLY A 56 20.14 -0.95 5.90
CA GLY A 56 20.99 -2.10 5.61
C GLY A 56 20.25 -3.44 5.63
N VAL A 57 18.95 -3.47 5.89
CA VAL A 57 18.09 -4.66 5.80
C VAL A 57 17.30 -4.61 4.49
N PRO A 58 17.38 -5.63 3.62
CA PRO A 58 16.60 -5.64 2.38
C PRO A 58 15.09 -5.64 2.65
N ASP A 59 14.33 -4.92 1.81
CA ASP A 59 12.88 -4.96 1.72
C ASP A 59 12.43 -5.75 0.48
N LEU A 60 11.33 -6.49 0.62
CA LEU A 60 10.58 -7.08 -0.49
C LEU A 60 9.49 -6.12 -0.94
N MET A 61 9.62 -5.59 -2.16
CA MET A 61 8.60 -4.78 -2.81
C MET A 61 7.62 -5.67 -3.57
N VAL A 62 6.33 -5.53 -3.27
CA VAL A 62 5.23 -6.15 -3.99
C VAL A 62 4.15 -5.13 -4.35
N LYS A 63 3.35 -5.45 -5.37
CA LYS A 63 2.25 -4.59 -5.83
C LYS A 63 0.91 -5.26 -5.66
N PHE A 64 -0.11 -4.44 -5.44
CA PHE A 64 -1.50 -4.86 -5.34
C PHE A 64 -2.35 -4.01 -6.27
N ASP A 65 -3.36 -4.62 -6.87
CA ASP A 65 -4.38 -3.90 -7.62
C ASP A 65 -5.03 -2.84 -6.72
N ARG A 66 -4.93 -1.58 -7.15
CA ARG A 66 -5.46 -0.45 -6.37
C ARG A 66 -6.97 -0.54 -6.23
N SER A 67 -7.67 -0.95 -7.28
CA SER A 67 -9.13 -0.95 -7.32
C SER A 67 -9.73 -1.98 -6.36
N ALA A 68 -9.08 -3.14 -6.24
CA ALA A 68 -9.43 -4.19 -5.30
C ALA A 68 -9.33 -3.70 -3.85
N VAL A 69 -8.20 -3.09 -3.47
CA VAL A 69 -8.03 -2.54 -2.11
C VAL A 69 -8.95 -1.34 -1.88
N GLN A 70 -9.13 -0.48 -2.88
CA GLN A 70 -10.00 0.69 -2.80
C GLN A 70 -11.45 0.33 -2.43
N SER A 71 -11.95 -0.83 -2.88
CA SER A 71 -13.31 -1.28 -2.56
C SER A 71 -13.52 -1.63 -1.07
N LEU A 72 -12.43 -1.73 -0.29
CA LEU A 72 -12.41 -2.05 1.13
C LEU A 72 -12.24 -0.81 2.03
N LEU A 73 -12.08 0.38 1.45
CA LEU A 73 -11.71 1.60 2.17
C LEU A 73 -12.85 2.60 2.28
N GLU A 74 -12.90 3.29 3.40
CA GLU A 74 -13.76 4.44 3.66
C GLU A 74 -12.91 5.65 4.07
N PRO A 75 -13.35 6.90 3.83
CA PRO A 75 -12.61 8.09 4.24
C PRO A 75 -12.31 8.12 5.74
N GLY A 76 -11.06 8.41 6.11
CA GLY A 76 -10.57 8.38 7.50
C GLY A 76 -9.15 7.84 7.61
N GLU A 77 -8.65 7.73 8.83
CA GLU A 77 -7.43 6.95 9.10
C GLU A 77 -7.78 5.46 9.10
N LYS A 78 -6.99 4.67 8.37
CA LYS A 78 -7.22 3.24 8.23
C LYS A 78 -5.90 2.50 8.42
N GLU A 79 -5.87 1.62 9.41
CA GLU A 79 -4.84 0.61 9.52
C GLU A 79 -5.08 -0.47 8.46
N LEU A 80 -4.05 -0.75 7.67
CA LEU A 80 -4.01 -1.85 6.72
C LEU A 80 -2.99 -2.89 7.19
N THR A 81 -3.39 -4.15 7.13
CA THR A 81 -2.61 -5.32 7.50
C THR A 81 -2.12 -6.03 6.24
N VAL A 82 -0.81 -6.30 6.21
CA VAL A 82 -0.18 -7.26 5.29
C VAL A 82 0.07 -8.58 6.02
N THR A 83 -0.24 -9.69 5.38
CA THR A 83 0.10 -11.04 5.85
C THR A 83 0.78 -11.82 4.73
N GLY A 84 1.50 -12.87 5.10
CA GLY A 84 2.07 -13.82 4.15
C GLY A 84 2.80 -14.94 4.89
N ASN A 85 3.35 -15.89 4.15
CA ASN A 85 4.14 -16.97 4.70
C ASN A 85 5.61 -16.82 4.34
N TRP A 86 6.45 -16.98 5.34
CA TRP A 86 7.87 -17.26 5.20
C TRP A 86 8.09 -18.73 5.56
N HIS A 87 8.41 -19.56 4.56
CA HIS A 87 8.28 -21.01 4.68
C HIS A 87 6.88 -21.43 5.21
N ALA A 88 6.83 -22.08 6.38
CA ALA A 88 5.59 -22.52 7.04
C ALA A 88 5.14 -21.57 8.15
N VAL A 89 5.78 -20.40 8.29
CA VAL A 89 5.52 -19.43 9.35
C VAL A 89 4.75 -18.25 8.77
N LEU A 90 3.59 -17.95 9.36
CA LEU A 90 2.82 -16.76 9.04
C LEU A 90 3.54 -15.53 9.61
N PHE A 91 3.74 -14.51 8.78
CA PHE A 91 4.14 -13.18 9.23
C PHE A 91 2.99 -12.18 9.06
N LYS A 92 3.01 -11.11 9.86
CA LYS A 92 2.06 -10.00 9.78
C LYS A 92 2.76 -8.67 10.03
N GLY A 93 2.43 -7.67 9.23
CA GLY A 93 2.77 -6.25 9.46
C GLY A 93 1.56 -5.34 9.24
N SER A 94 1.60 -4.13 9.79
CA SER A 94 0.52 -3.14 9.64
C SER A 94 1.07 -1.75 9.35
N ASP A 95 0.31 -0.94 8.61
CA ASP A 95 0.59 0.48 8.41
C ASP A 95 -0.71 1.30 8.39
N VAL A 96 -0.65 2.56 8.78
CA VAL A 96 -1.81 3.46 8.81
C VAL A 96 -1.74 4.42 7.64
N ILE A 97 -2.78 4.39 6.80
CA ILE A 97 -2.96 5.34 5.71
C ILE A 97 -4.10 6.31 6.01
N ARG A 98 -4.03 7.49 5.42
CA ARG A 98 -5.12 8.47 5.41
C ARG A 98 -5.92 8.32 4.11
N VAL A 99 -7.16 7.88 4.22
CA VAL A 99 -8.10 7.77 3.10
C VAL A 99 -8.89 9.06 2.96
N ILE A 100 -8.94 9.61 1.75
CA ILE A 100 -9.66 10.84 1.44
C ILE A 100 -10.55 10.66 0.21
N GLU A 101 -11.57 11.49 0.12
CA GLU A 101 -12.38 11.66 -1.10
C GLU A 101 -12.38 13.14 -1.48
N LEU A 102 -11.38 13.54 -2.25
CA LEU A 102 -11.29 14.88 -2.80
C LEU A 102 -11.34 14.82 -4.32
N ASP A 103 -12.03 15.79 -4.91
CA ASP A 103 -11.94 16.03 -6.34
C ASP A 103 -10.54 16.54 -6.73
N LYS A 104 -10.37 16.85 -8.02
CA LYS A 104 -9.08 17.30 -8.55
C LYS A 104 -8.67 18.68 -8.03
N ASP A 105 -9.61 19.46 -7.52
CA ASP A 105 -9.39 20.77 -6.92
C ASP A 105 -9.19 20.69 -5.39
N GLY A 106 -9.11 19.48 -4.83
CA GLY A 106 -8.93 19.27 -3.40
C GLY A 106 -10.18 19.53 -2.56
N LYS A 107 -11.37 19.59 -3.17
CA LYS A 107 -12.62 19.83 -2.45
C LYS A 107 -13.29 18.53 -2.05
N LYS A 108 -13.84 18.51 -0.84
CA LYS A 108 -14.73 17.45 -0.38
C LYS A 108 -16.00 17.50 -1.22
N VAL A 109 -16.34 16.39 -1.86
CA VAL A 109 -17.62 16.26 -2.54
C VAL A 109 -18.74 16.11 -1.50
N PRO A 110 -19.84 16.87 -1.60
CA PRO A 110 -21.03 16.61 -0.81
C PRO A 110 -21.52 15.19 -1.11
N LEU A 111 -21.80 14.39 -0.07
CA LEU A 111 -22.42 13.07 -0.22
C LEU A 111 -23.72 13.24 -1.02
N GLY A 112 -23.73 12.90 -2.31
CA GLY A 112 -24.97 12.95 -3.10
C GLY A 112 -24.91 13.15 -4.62
N ARG A 113 -23.75 13.12 -5.30
CA ARG A 113 -23.75 13.17 -6.78
C ARG A 113 -22.76 12.19 -7.41
N SER A 114 -23.29 11.06 -7.86
CA SER A 114 -22.76 10.28 -8.97
C SER A 114 -22.86 11.14 -10.25
N GLY A 115 -21.74 11.38 -10.93
CA GLY A 115 -21.73 12.09 -12.22
C GLY A 115 -20.37 12.67 -12.63
N GLU A 116 -19.62 11.87 -13.38
CA GLU A 116 -18.74 12.22 -14.53
C GLU A 116 -17.46 13.09 -14.38
N HIS A 117 -16.37 12.59 -15.02
CA HIS A 117 -15.03 13.19 -15.30
C HIS A 117 -15.09 14.32 -16.38
N PRO A 118 -14.01 15.05 -16.82
CA PRO A 118 -12.53 14.96 -16.60
C PRO A 118 -11.82 16.34 -16.32
N GLY A 119 -10.57 16.38 -15.82
CA GLY A 119 -9.41 16.93 -16.58
C GLY A 119 -8.16 17.15 -15.68
N GLN A 120 -6.95 17.22 -16.24
CA GLN A 120 -5.62 17.10 -15.59
C GLN A 120 -5.14 18.32 -14.76
N SER A 121 -4.18 18.09 -13.84
CA SER A 121 -2.84 18.75 -13.72
C SER A 121 -2.38 18.99 -12.25
N GLY A 122 -1.05 18.93 -12.02
CA GLY A 122 -0.36 19.61 -10.91
C GLY A 122 0.15 18.74 -9.75
N GLN A 123 1.46 18.49 -9.71
CA GLN A 123 2.18 17.80 -8.64
C GLN A 123 2.44 18.71 -7.42
N GLY A 124 2.49 18.11 -6.23
CA GLY A 124 3.04 18.71 -5.01
C GLY A 124 3.19 17.66 -3.92
N SER A 125 4.38 17.08 -3.76
CA SER A 125 4.70 16.10 -2.73
C SER A 125 5.50 16.75 -1.59
N SER A 126 4.94 16.77 -0.39
CA SER A 126 5.68 16.96 0.85
C SER A 126 5.80 15.60 1.56
N ARG A 127 7.03 15.10 1.66
CA ARG A 127 7.39 13.83 2.32
C ARG A 127 7.26 13.98 3.84
N GLY A 128 6.39 13.19 4.47
CA GLY A 128 6.46 12.87 5.89
C GLY A 128 7.40 11.69 6.12
N GLU A 129 8.00 11.63 7.31
CA GLU A 129 8.90 10.55 7.73
C GLU A 129 8.17 9.20 7.77
N LYS A 130 8.74 8.21 7.09
CA LYS A 130 8.14 6.90 6.81
C LYS A 130 8.10 6.03 8.05
N ARG A 131 6.99 5.31 8.27
CA ARG A 131 6.93 4.17 9.18
C ARG A 131 6.54 2.93 8.37
N LYS A 132 7.39 1.90 8.37
CA LYS A 132 7.15 0.64 7.66
C LYS A 132 6.20 -0.26 8.46
N PRO A 133 5.40 -1.10 7.80
CA PRO A 133 4.85 -2.28 8.43
C PRO A 133 5.98 -3.24 8.79
N LYS A 134 6.38 -3.26 10.06
CA LYS A 134 7.33 -4.26 10.56
C LYS A 134 6.60 -5.59 10.71
N ALA A 135 7.08 -6.61 10.02
CA ALA A 135 6.63 -7.97 10.24
C ALA A 135 7.13 -8.47 11.60
N HIS A 136 6.24 -9.03 12.40
CA HIS A 136 6.56 -9.71 13.67
C HIS A 136 6.23 -11.19 13.60
#